data_AF-A0A3D6EXI1-F1
#
_entry.id   AF-A0A3D6EXI1-F1
#
_cell.length_a   1.000
_cell.length_b   1.000
_cell.length_c   1.000
_cell.angle_alpha   90.00
_cell.angle_beta   90.00
_cell.angle_gamma   90.00
#
_symmetry.space_group_name_H-M   'P 1'
#
loop_
_entity.id
_entity.type
_entity.pdbx_description
1 polymer ?
#
loop_
_entity_poly.entity_id
_entity_poly.type
_entity_poly.pdbx_seq_one_letter_code
_entity_poly.pdbx_strand_id
1 'polypeptide(L)' 'MEKYNQLLLQNRAWVEQMLHEDKDYFNKLANTQKPEFLWIGCADSRVPANQITGTNPGEVFVHRNIANMVVHT' A
#
# COMPACT_ATOMS: atom_id res chain seq x y z
N MET A 1 -7.94 -24.05 -0.21
CA MET A 1 -7.85 -23.58 1.20
C MET A 1 -6.42 -23.17 1.60
N GLU A 2 -5.37 -23.69 0.96
CA GLU A 2 -3.96 -23.41 1.31
C GLU A 2 -3.49 -21.96 1.07
N LYS A 3 -3.82 -21.35 -0.08
CA LYS A 3 -3.31 -20.00 -0.44
C LYS A 3 -3.71 -18.89 0.53
N TYR A 4 -4.94 -18.94 1.06
CA TYR A 4 -5.41 -17.95 2.02
C TYR A 4 -4.63 -18.02 3.34
N ASN A 5 -4.40 -19.24 3.85
CA ASN A 5 -3.61 -19.44 5.06
C ASN A 5 -2.16 -18.96 4.88
N GLN A 6 -1.57 -19.20 3.70
CA GLN A 6 -0.24 -18.69 3.37
C GLN A 6 -0.21 -17.16 3.37
N LEU A 7 -1.22 -16.50 2.81
CA LEU A 7 -1.32 -15.04 2.81
C LEU A 7 -1.38 -14.48 4.23
N LEU A 8 -2.16 -15.10 5.12
CA LEU A 8 -2.22 -14.72 6.53
C LEU A 8 -0.91 -14.96 7.28
N LEU A 9 -0.19 -16.05 6.96
CA LEU A 9 1.12 -16.34 7.54
C LEU A 9 2.16 -15.31 7.11
N GLN A 10 2.19 -14.97 5.82
CA GLN A 10 3.07 -13.94 5.26
C GLN A 10 2.77 -12.56 5.86
N ASN A 11 1.49 -12.23 6.08
CA ASN A 11 1.12 -10.99 6.74
C ASN A 11 1.67 -10.91 8.18
N ARG A 12 1.57 -12.00 8.97
CA ARG A 12 2.13 -12.05 10.32
C ARG A 12 3.66 -11.88 10.31
N ALA A 13 4.35 -12.63 9.44
CA ALA A 13 5.80 -12.52 9.30
C ALA A 13 6.23 -11.10 8.89
N TRP A 14 5.49 -10.46 7.99
CA TRP A 14 5.74 -9.07 7.60
C TRP A 14 5.57 -8.09 8.76
N VAL A 15 4.50 -8.24 9.58
CA VAL A 15 4.30 -7.41 10.77
C VAL A 15 5.46 -7.55 11.75
N GLU A 16 5.89 -8.78 12.02
CA GLU A 16 7.03 -9.06 12.90
C GLU A 16 8.33 -8.43 12.38
N GLN A 17 8.59 -8.53 11.08
CA GLN A 17 9.74 -7.92 10.43
C GLN A 17 9.72 -6.39 10.54
N MET A 18 8.60 -5.74 10.23
CA MET A 18 8.49 -4.27 10.32
C MET A 18 8.71 -3.77 11.74
N LEU A 19 8.16 -4.46 12.75
CA LEU A 19 8.36 -4.10 14.16
C LEU A 19 9.78 -4.39 14.66
N HIS A 20 10.45 -5.38 14.07
CA HIS A 20 11.85 -5.66 14.36
C HIS A 20 12.77 -4.56 13.82
N GLU A 21 12.52 -4.09 12.60
CA GLU A 21 13.27 -3.01 11.95
C GLU A 21 12.95 -1.64 12.58
N ASP A 22 11.68 -1.36 12.88
CA ASP A 22 11.22 -0.13 13.54
C ASP A 22 10.04 -0.43 14.47
N LYS A 23 10.30 -0.40 15.79
CA LYS A 23 9.28 -0.66 16.82
C LYS A 23 8.11 0.33 16.78
N ASP A 24 8.33 1.53 16.25
CA ASP A 24 7.32 2.58 16.16
C ASP A 24 6.68 2.66 14.78
N TYR A 25 6.97 1.73 13.86
CA TYR A 25 6.51 1.75 12.47
C TYR A 25 5.02 2.04 12.34
N PHE A 26 4.16 1.27 13.02
CA PHE A 26 2.71 1.43 12.93
C PHE A 26 2.20 2.67 13.67
N ASN A 27 2.87 3.11 14.74
CA ASN A 27 2.54 4.36 15.43
C ASN A 27 2.81 5.57 14.52
N LYS A 28 3.95 5.58 13.82
CA LYS A 28 4.29 6.60 12.83
C LYS A 28 3.30 6.57 11.67
N LEU A 29 3.02 5.38 11.12
CA LEU A 29 2.09 5.21 10.00
C LEU A 29 0.68 5.73 10.34
N ALA A 30 0.16 5.43 11.54
CA ALA A 30 -1.15 5.89 11.99
C ALA A 30 -1.27 7.43 12.02
N ASN A 31 -0.15 8.12 12.26
CA ASN A 31 -0.11 9.58 12.34
C ASN A 31 0.24 10.27 10.99
N THR A 32 0.58 9.51 9.95
CA THR A 32 1.17 10.03 8.69
C THR A 32 0.20 9.99 7.49
N GLN A 33 -1.12 10.01 7.72
CA GLN A 33 -2.12 10.08 6.64
C GLN A 33 -2.32 11.51 6.12
N LYS A 34 -1.26 12.12 5.59
CA LYS A 34 -1.31 13.43 4.90
C LYS A 34 -0.67 13.32 3.51
N PRO A 35 -1.31 12.58 2.58
CA PRO A 35 -0.74 12.38 1.26
C PRO A 35 -0.68 13.70 0.48
N GLU A 36 0.45 13.97 -0.16
CA GLU A 36 0.62 15.15 -1.03
C GLU A 36 0.16 14.88 -2.46
N PHE A 37 0.06 13.60 -2.84
CA PHE A 37 -0.23 13.17 -4.20
C PHE A 37 -1.44 12.24 -4.27
N LEU A 38 -2.23 12.39 -5.34
CA LEU A 38 -3.24 11.43 -5.77
C LEU A 38 -2.71 10.62 -6.97
N TRP A 39 -2.62 9.31 -6.82
CA TRP A 39 -2.29 8.37 -7.88
C TRP A 39 -3.55 7.67 -8.41
N ILE A 40 -3.92 7.92 -9.67
CA ILE A 40 -4.99 7.21 -10.37
C ILE A 40 -4.35 6.16 -11.29
N GLY A 41 -4.40 4.89 -10.88
CA GLY A 41 -3.75 3.78 -11.58
C GLY A 41 -4.71 2.75 -12.17
N CYS A 42 -4.23 1.93 -13.12
CA CYS A 42 -5.02 0.83 -13.65
C CYS A 42 -5.15 -0.30 -12.61
N ALA A 43 -6.30 -0.98 -12.62
CA ALA A 43 -6.58 -2.16 -11.81
C ALA A 43 -5.68 -3.36 -12.14
N ASP A 44 -5.03 -3.39 -13.32
CA ASP A 44 -4.06 -4.43 -13.69
C ASP A 44 -2.92 -4.58 -12.67
N SER A 45 -2.67 -3.55 -11.85
CA SER A 45 -1.77 -3.58 -10.69
C SER A 45 -0.38 -4.18 -10.94
N ARG A 46 0.10 -4.11 -12.19
CA ARG A 46 1.38 -4.72 -12.62
C ARG A 46 2.59 -4.21 -11.83
N VAL A 47 2.50 -2.99 -11.30
CA VAL A 47 3.47 -2.46 -10.34
C VAL A 47 2.73 -1.58 -9.30
N PRO A 48 2.98 -1.76 -7.99
CA PRO A 48 2.49 -0.87 -6.94
C PRO A 48 3.05 0.55 -7.08
N ALA A 49 2.24 1.57 -6.82
CA ALA A 49 2.63 2.98 -6.97
C ALA A 49 3.88 3.30 -6.13
N ASN A 50 3.83 2.95 -4.84
CA ASN A 50 4.91 3.19 -3.87
C ASN A 50 6.26 2.59 -4.29
N GLN A 51 6.27 1.45 -5.00
CA GLN A 51 7.52 0.84 -5.46
C GLN A 51 8.14 1.62 -6.63
N ILE A 52 7.33 2.21 -7.51
CA ILE A 52 7.81 3.02 -8.64
C ILE A 52 8.33 4.37 -8.14
N THR A 53 7.61 4.98 -7.19
CA THR A 53 7.88 6.34 -6.73
C THR A 53 8.84 6.41 -5.56
N GLY A 54 9.19 5.28 -4.94
CA GLY A 54 10.02 5.25 -3.74
C GLY A 54 9.35 5.90 -2.52
N THR A 55 8.02 6.01 -2.53
CA THR A 55 7.26 6.67 -1.45
C THR A 55 6.86 5.67 -0.38
N ASN A 56 6.81 6.13 0.86
CA ASN A 56 6.35 5.33 1.98
C ASN A 56 4.81 5.21 2.00
N PRO A 57 4.25 4.18 2.65
CA PRO A 57 2.83 4.13 2.94
C PRO A 57 2.37 5.40 3.68
N GLY A 58 1.28 6.02 3.22
CA GLY A 58 0.75 7.28 3.77
C GLY A 58 1.12 8.54 3.00
N GLU A 59 2.16 8.51 2.16
CA GLU A 59 2.61 9.67 1.37
C GLU A 59 1.81 9.88 0.06
N VAL A 60 1.18 8.82 -0.45
CA VAL A 60 0.39 8.84 -1.70
C VAL A 60 -1.00 8.28 -1.46
N PHE A 61 -2.03 9.03 -1.87
CA PHE A 61 -3.41 8.55 -1.91
C PHE A 61 -3.65 7.82 -3.23
N VAL A 62 -4.14 6.59 -3.20
CA VAL A 62 -4.21 5.74 -4.40
C VAL A 62 -5.66 5.40 -4.73
N HIS A 63 -6.07 5.72 -5.96
CA HIS A 63 -7.29 5.23 -6.59
C HIS A 63 -6.96 4.28 -7.74
N ARG A 64 -7.76 3.24 -7.92
CA ARG A 64 -7.59 2.31 -9.05
C ARG A 64 -8.94 1.94 -9.66
N ASN A 65 -8.99 1.92 -10.99
CA ASN A 65 -10.08 1.36 -11.77
C ASN A 65 -9.55 0.75 -13.07
N ILE A 66 -10.41 0.04 -13.81
CA ILE A 66 -10.03 -0.53 -15.10
C ILE A 66 -9.68 0.62 -16.05
N ALA A 67 -8.49 0.55 -16.65
CA ALA A 67 -7.95 1.54 -17.57
C ALA A 67 -7.78 2.96 -16.99
N ASN A 68 -7.64 3.12 -15.65
CA ASN A 68 -7.30 4.39 -14.98
C ASN A 68 -8.12 5.59 -15.48
N MET A 69 -9.42 5.38 -15.64
CA MET A 69 -10.35 6.36 -16.20
C MET A 69 -10.71 7.44 -15.19
N VAL A 70 -10.93 8.65 -15.72
CA VAL A 70 -11.52 9.80 -15.02
C VAL A 70 -12.75 10.21 -15.81
N VAL A 71 -13.92 9.73 -15.40
CA VAL A 71 -15.17 9.86 -16.17
C VAL A 71 -15.90 11.13 -15.73
N HIS A 72 -16.31 11.97 -16.69
CA HIS A 72 -17.14 13.15 -16.43
C HIS A 72 -18.60 12.77 -16.16
N THR A 73 -19.32 13.63 -15.43
CA THR A 73 -20.78 13.57 -15.26
C THR A 73 -21.50 14.31 -16.37
#